data_AF-A0A4R4XCQ3-F1
#
_entry.id   AF-A0A4R4XCQ3-F1
#
_cell.length_a   1.000
_cell.length_b   1.000
_cell.length_c   1.000
_cell.angle_alpha   90.00
_cell.angle_beta   90.00
_cell.angle_gamma   90.00
#
_symmetry.space_group_name_H-M   'P 1'
#
loop_
_entity.id
_entity.type
_entity.pdbx_description
1 polymer ?
#
loop_
_entity_poly.entity_id
_entity_poly.type
_entity_poly.pdbx_seq_one_letter_code
_entity_poly.pdbx_strand_id
1 'polypeptide(L)'
;MAAMQLDAAARRCEEAAHHLQQAHARGRAWVEQMVSGVRTAEPAGGSIAPRPVGPGGSPPPAERRQTEDTENPEAEKSDKPAGAGDDDSPKESPPPGRRISDEEGHRLQRKLPIREEVPVTSPKTRGKWIDENGNEEDLASGEHDEFEDVRDFLRGKGLLPPKGNVTTPSHVEVKFAMRMRQRGLMHETIVVNKLPCTGKWGCERFLRYILPPGATLTVFGPDGFKRTYPVPDLNKTEQP
;
A
#
# COMPACT_ATOMS: atom_id res chain seq x y z
N MET A 1 19.98 -39.56 -16.50
CA MET A 1 19.32 -38.24 -16.69
C MET A 1 17.94 -38.19 -16.01
N ALA A 2 16.95 -39.01 -16.39
CA ALA A 2 15.58 -38.92 -15.86
C ALA A 2 15.46 -38.83 -14.32
N ALA A 3 16.20 -39.65 -13.56
CA ALA A 3 16.17 -39.60 -12.09
C ALA A 3 16.50 -38.20 -11.52
N MET A 4 17.54 -37.54 -12.02
CA MET A 4 17.92 -36.19 -11.59
C MET A 4 16.85 -35.13 -11.91
N GLN A 5 16.01 -35.37 -12.93
CA GLN A 5 14.88 -34.48 -13.24
C GLN A 5 13.71 -34.68 -12.28
N LEU A 6 13.50 -35.91 -11.78
CA LEU A 6 12.53 -36.20 -10.72
C LEU A 6 12.98 -35.59 -9.38
N ASP A 7 14.24 -35.75 -8.99
CA ASP A 7 14.79 -35.15 -7.75
C ASP A 7 14.76 -33.61 -7.77
N ALA A 8 14.84 -33.02 -8.95
CA ALA A 8 14.72 -31.57 -9.16
C ALA A 8 13.26 -31.10 -9.24
N ALA A 9 12.31 -31.97 -9.58
CA ALA A 9 10.88 -31.69 -9.52
C ALA A 9 10.34 -31.81 -8.08
N ALA A 10 10.76 -32.85 -7.35
CA ALA A 10 10.40 -33.09 -5.95
C ALA A 10 10.76 -31.88 -5.06
N ARG A 11 12.02 -31.42 -5.12
CA ARG A 11 12.48 -30.24 -4.36
C ARG A 11 11.68 -28.97 -4.63
N ARG A 12 11.30 -28.71 -5.89
CA ARG A 12 10.43 -27.55 -6.21
C ARG A 12 9.01 -27.70 -5.64
N CYS A 13 8.51 -28.92 -5.51
CA CYS A 13 7.22 -29.17 -4.87
C CYS A 13 7.30 -28.96 -3.35
N GLU A 14 8.42 -29.35 -2.72
CA GLU A 14 8.71 -29.10 -1.30
C GLU A 14 8.86 -27.59 -1.02
N GLU A 15 9.63 -26.87 -1.84
CA GLU A 15 9.77 -25.41 -1.82
C GLU A 15 8.40 -24.72 -1.95
N ALA A 16 7.57 -25.11 -2.94
CA ALA A 16 6.24 -24.56 -3.15
C ALA A 16 5.29 -24.85 -1.97
N ALA A 17 5.31 -26.07 -1.42
CA ALA A 17 4.53 -26.43 -0.24
C ALA A 17 4.94 -25.60 0.99
N HIS A 18 6.24 -25.36 1.18
CA HIS A 18 6.75 -24.51 2.25
C HIS A 18 6.29 -23.05 2.09
N HIS A 19 6.33 -22.50 0.88
CA HIS A 19 5.79 -21.17 0.60
C HIS A 19 4.28 -21.07 0.86
N LEU A 20 3.49 -22.08 0.47
CA LEU A 20 2.05 -22.13 0.77
C LEU A 20 1.77 -22.21 2.27
N GLN A 21 2.57 -22.97 3.02
CA GLN A 21 2.45 -23.06 4.48
C GLN A 21 2.78 -21.71 5.15
N GLN A 22 3.83 -21.00 4.70
CA GLN A 22 4.12 -19.65 5.17
C GLN A 22 2.99 -18.66 4.82
N ALA A 23 2.45 -18.72 3.61
CA ALA A 23 1.36 -17.85 3.17
C ALA A 23 0.09 -18.05 4.03
N HIS A 24 -0.27 -19.30 4.33
CA HIS A 24 -1.39 -19.62 5.22
C HIS A 24 -1.15 -19.14 6.66
N ALA A 25 0.06 -19.29 7.19
CA ALA A 25 0.40 -18.78 8.53
C ALA A 25 0.30 -17.24 8.61
N ARG A 26 0.86 -16.53 7.61
CA ARG A 26 0.76 -15.05 7.51
C ARG A 26 -0.69 -14.60 7.33
N GLY A 27 -1.48 -15.31 6.51
CA GLY A 27 -2.90 -15.03 6.32
C GLY A 27 -3.72 -15.13 7.59
N ARG A 28 -3.47 -16.15 8.45
CA ARG A 28 -4.12 -16.25 9.76
C ARG A 28 -3.69 -15.14 10.71
N ALA A 29 -2.39 -14.86 10.83
CA ALA A 29 -1.91 -13.77 11.69
C ALA A 29 -2.49 -12.41 11.29
N TRP A 30 -2.65 -12.15 9.99
CA TRP A 30 -3.30 -10.94 9.48
C TRP A 30 -4.81 -10.88 9.79
N VAL A 31 -5.53 -12.00 9.67
CA VAL A 31 -6.94 -12.09 10.09
C VAL A 31 -7.07 -11.90 11.61
N GLU A 32 -6.20 -12.50 12.43
CA GLU A 32 -6.15 -12.31 13.88
C GLU A 32 -5.85 -10.84 14.26
N GLN A 33 -4.98 -10.16 13.52
CA GLN A 33 -4.71 -8.73 13.68
C GLN A 33 -5.94 -7.86 13.37
N MET A 34 -6.70 -8.17 12.31
CA MET A 34 -7.94 -7.44 12.00
C MET A 34 -9.08 -7.75 12.97
N VAL A 35 -9.26 -9.01 13.38
CA VAL A 35 -10.36 -9.46 14.24
C VAL A 35 -10.17 -9.04 15.70
N SER A 36 -8.92 -8.94 16.18
CA SER A 36 -8.66 -8.57 17.58
C SER A 36 -8.96 -7.10 17.90
N GLY A 37 -8.95 -6.19 16.90
CA GLY A 37 -9.35 -4.79 17.07
C GLY A 37 -8.48 -3.95 18.01
N VAL A 38 -7.38 -4.51 18.54
CA VAL A 38 -6.51 -3.82 19.50
C VAL A 38 -5.63 -2.81 18.75
N ARG A 39 -5.92 -1.52 18.94
CA ARG A 39 -4.90 -0.47 18.74
C ARG A 39 -3.79 -0.68 19.78
N THR A 40 -2.74 -1.38 19.40
CA THR A 40 -1.52 -1.46 20.21
C THR A 40 -0.83 -0.10 20.21
N ALA A 41 -1.18 0.74 21.17
CA ALA A 41 -0.35 1.88 21.53
C ALA A 41 1.07 1.40 21.89
N GLU A 42 2.07 2.23 21.61
CA GLU A 42 3.47 1.87 21.82
C GLU A 42 3.76 1.55 23.29
N PRO A 43 4.60 0.52 23.59
CA PRO A 43 5.09 0.30 24.92
C PRO A 43 6.11 1.40 25.27
N ALA A 44 5.66 2.46 25.93
CA ALA A 44 6.49 3.53 26.48
C ALA A 44 7.38 3.02 27.65
N GLY A 45 8.42 2.24 27.31
CA GLY A 45 9.31 1.53 28.23
C GLY A 45 10.34 2.43 28.95
N GLY A 46 9.86 3.46 29.65
CA GLY A 46 10.69 4.41 30.40
C GLY A 46 11.29 3.84 31.68
N SER A 47 12.31 2.98 31.56
CA SER A 47 13.00 2.36 32.70
C SER A 47 13.93 3.34 33.45
N ILE A 48 13.37 4.17 34.33
CA ILE A 48 14.13 4.96 35.31
C ILE A 48 14.57 4.04 36.46
N ALA A 49 15.88 3.91 36.69
CA ALA A 49 16.43 3.10 37.77
C ALA A 49 16.33 3.80 39.15
N PRO A 50 15.92 3.10 40.22
CA PRO A 50 15.86 3.68 41.57
C PRO A 50 17.27 3.81 42.18
N ARG A 51 17.56 4.95 42.82
CA ARG A 51 18.76 5.13 43.65
C ARG A 51 18.49 4.71 45.12
N PRO A 52 19.40 3.97 45.78
CA PRO A 52 19.30 3.68 47.21
C PRO A 52 19.66 4.89 48.08
N VAL A 53 19.33 4.84 49.37
CA VAL A 53 19.32 5.99 50.30
C VAL A 53 20.31 5.85 51.47
N GLY A 54 21.05 6.93 51.73
CA GLY A 54 21.59 7.30 53.04
C GLY A 54 23.03 6.86 53.37
N PRO A 55 23.59 7.26 54.54
CA PRO A 55 23.14 8.37 55.41
C PRO A 55 24.28 9.29 55.92
N GLY A 56 23.94 10.48 56.44
CA GLY A 56 24.79 11.23 57.39
C GLY A 56 24.90 12.76 57.20
N GLY A 57 24.85 13.51 58.31
CA GLY A 57 25.20 14.95 58.37
C GLY A 57 24.05 15.90 58.75
N SER A 58 24.23 16.67 59.83
CA SER A 58 23.32 17.72 60.35
C SER A 58 24.10 18.60 61.34
N PRO A 59 23.56 19.72 61.87
CA PRO A 59 22.88 20.88 61.26
C PRO A 59 23.74 22.15 61.61
N PRO A 60 23.25 23.32 62.12
CA PRO A 60 22.03 24.15 61.94
C PRO A 60 22.42 25.55 61.34
N PRO A 61 21.63 26.67 61.39
CA PRO A 61 20.25 26.96 61.87
C PRO A 61 19.33 27.42 60.68
N ALA A 62 18.32 28.31 60.71
CA ALA A 62 17.79 29.29 61.69
C ALA A 62 16.28 29.62 61.48
N GLU A 63 15.78 30.74 62.03
CA GLU A 63 14.35 31.08 62.18
C GLU A 63 13.83 32.19 61.25
N ARG A 64 12.59 32.03 60.74
CA ARG A 64 11.37 32.85 60.99
C ARG A 64 10.24 32.34 60.06
N ARG A 65 9.02 32.04 60.53
CA ARG A 65 7.90 32.94 60.91
C ARG A 65 7.48 33.89 59.78
N GLN A 66 6.21 34.04 59.41
CA GLN A 66 4.96 33.45 59.93
C GLN A 66 3.85 33.45 58.84
N THR A 67 2.77 32.71 59.06
CA THR A 67 1.56 32.66 58.21
C THR A 67 0.45 33.53 58.78
N GLU A 68 -0.24 34.31 57.95
CA GLU A 68 -1.60 34.81 58.21
C GLU A 68 -2.41 34.79 56.90
N ASP A 69 -3.62 34.25 56.96
CA ASP A 69 -4.65 34.31 55.91
C ASP A 69 -5.46 35.62 55.99
N THR A 70 -6.45 35.79 55.09
CA THR A 70 -7.83 36.29 55.39
C THR A 70 -8.39 37.30 54.36
N GLU A 71 -9.32 36.78 53.54
CA GLU A 71 -10.52 37.41 52.96
C GLU A 71 -10.49 38.46 51.80
N ASN A 72 -11.37 38.15 50.84
CA ASN A 72 -11.96 38.95 49.75
C ASN A 72 -13.22 39.71 50.33
N PRO A 73 -14.08 40.50 49.62
CA PRO A 73 -14.58 40.26 48.26
C PRO A 73 -15.02 41.50 47.42
N GLU A 74 -15.69 41.22 46.28
CA GLU A 74 -16.59 42.09 45.47
C GLU A 74 -15.98 43.31 44.73
N ALA A 75 -16.37 43.69 43.50
CA ALA A 75 -17.25 43.13 42.44
C ALA A 75 -16.65 43.56 41.05
N GLU A 76 -17.06 43.13 39.84
CA GLU A 76 -18.40 43.03 39.23
C GLU A 76 -18.52 41.93 38.14
N LYS A 77 -19.72 41.81 37.55
CA LYS A 77 -20.17 40.76 36.63
C LYS A 77 -19.84 41.02 35.15
N SER A 78 -19.78 39.95 34.35
CA SER A 78 -20.53 39.84 33.08
C SER A 78 -20.60 38.40 32.55
N ASP A 79 -21.81 37.84 32.48
CA ASP A 79 -22.10 36.56 31.83
C ASP A 79 -22.63 36.77 30.39
N LYS A 80 -22.09 36.05 29.39
CA LYS A 80 -22.84 35.32 28.33
C LYS A 80 -21.90 34.59 27.33
N PRO A 81 -22.39 33.64 26.49
CA PRO A 81 -21.85 32.29 26.59
C PRO A 81 -21.33 31.73 25.25
N ALA A 82 -20.99 30.42 25.29
CA ALA A 82 -20.93 29.42 24.22
C ALA A 82 -20.85 29.93 22.75
N GLY A 83 -19.83 29.56 21.97
CA GLY A 83 -19.07 28.30 22.05
C GLY A 83 -19.61 27.29 21.04
N ALA A 84 -19.64 27.69 19.78
CA ALA A 84 -19.90 26.85 18.62
C ALA A 84 -18.80 27.16 17.58
N GLY A 85 -17.63 26.54 17.77
CA GLY A 85 -16.69 26.38 16.69
C GLY A 85 -17.16 25.19 15.88
N ASP A 86 -17.84 25.43 14.76
CA ASP A 86 -18.11 24.37 13.79
C ASP A 86 -16.77 23.95 13.18
N ASP A 87 -16.32 22.78 13.64
CA ASP A 87 -15.02 22.20 13.31
C ASP A 87 -15.08 21.67 11.86
N ASP A 88 -14.73 22.54 10.90
CA ASP A 88 -14.43 22.15 9.51
C ASP A 88 -13.09 21.40 9.47
N SER A 89 -13.01 20.31 10.24
CA SER A 89 -11.98 19.28 10.13
C SER A 89 -11.91 18.86 8.66
N PRO A 90 -10.80 19.16 7.96
CA PRO A 90 -10.60 18.66 6.61
C PRO A 90 -10.71 17.14 6.68
N LYS A 91 -11.55 16.54 5.84
CA LYS A 91 -11.66 15.08 5.76
C LYS A 91 -10.30 14.54 5.34
N GLU A 92 -9.52 14.12 6.33
CA GLU A 92 -8.16 13.65 6.15
C GLU A 92 -8.21 12.43 5.23
N SER A 93 -7.91 12.69 3.97
CA SER A 93 -7.87 11.66 2.95
C SER A 93 -6.75 10.70 3.33
N PRO A 94 -6.95 9.37 3.22
CA PRO A 94 -5.95 8.40 3.64
C PRO A 94 -4.61 8.77 3.00
N PRO A 95 -3.50 8.73 3.78
CA PRO A 95 -2.23 9.32 3.36
C PRO A 95 -1.84 8.78 1.99
N PRO A 96 -1.41 9.64 1.04
CA PRO A 96 -1.16 9.19 -0.31
C PRO A 96 0.04 8.23 -0.31
N GLY A 97 -0.26 6.94 -0.51
CA GLY A 97 0.73 5.86 -0.61
C GLY A 97 1.93 6.26 -1.47
N ARG A 98 3.13 5.93 -0.98
CA ARG A 98 4.40 6.64 -1.25
C ARG A 98 4.62 6.97 -2.73
N ARG A 99 4.20 8.17 -3.13
CA ARG A 99 4.35 8.67 -4.52
C ARG A 99 5.82 8.94 -4.81
N ILE A 100 6.46 8.04 -5.56
CA ILE A 100 7.79 8.27 -6.12
C ILE A 100 7.76 9.45 -7.11
N SER A 101 8.85 10.21 -7.19
CA SER A 101 8.94 11.30 -8.17
C SER A 101 9.12 10.77 -9.60
N ASP A 102 8.95 11.63 -10.60
CA ASP A 102 9.05 11.24 -12.01
C ASP A 102 10.49 10.85 -12.38
N GLU A 103 11.47 11.57 -11.81
CA GLU A 103 12.89 11.25 -11.93
C GLU A 103 13.19 9.86 -11.36
N GLU A 104 12.59 9.52 -10.22
CA GLU A 104 12.76 8.21 -9.57
C GLU A 104 12.04 7.10 -10.34
N GLY A 105 10.79 7.33 -10.78
CA GLY A 105 10.03 6.38 -11.60
C GLY A 105 10.77 6.04 -12.90
N HIS A 106 11.28 7.05 -13.61
CA HIS A 106 12.10 6.81 -14.80
C HIS A 106 13.51 6.25 -14.45
N ARG A 107 14.09 6.57 -13.28
CA ARG A 107 15.37 5.96 -12.83
C ARG A 107 15.21 4.46 -12.57
N LEU A 108 14.13 4.04 -11.92
CA LEU A 108 13.80 2.65 -11.66
C LEU A 108 13.42 1.91 -12.94
N GLN A 109 12.64 2.53 -13.81
CA GLN A 109 12.28 1.96 -15.11
C GLN A 109 13.54 1.62 -15.93
N ARG A 110 14.55 2.52 -15.96
CA ARG A 110 15.84 2.28 -16.63
C ARG A 110 16.71 1.18 -15.99
N LYS A 111 16.39 0.69 -14.78
CA LYS A 111 17.05 -0.49 -14.18
C LYS A 111 16.42 -1.81 -14.63
N LEU A 112 15.23 -1.79 -15.23
CA LEU A 112 14.56 -3.02 -15.69
C LEU A 112 15.28 -3.60 -16.92
N PRO A 113 15.30 -4.93 -17.10
CA PRO A 113 15.93 -5.54 -18.27
C PRO A 113 15.26 -5.08 -19.56
N ILE A 114 16.06 -4.72 -20.57
CA ILE A 114 15.58 -4.36 -21.90
C ILE A 114 14.80 -5.53 -22.49
N ARG A 115 13.66 -5.22 -23.10
CA ARG A 115 12.76 -6.20 -23.71
C ARG A 115 13.00 -6.28 -25.21
N GLU A 116 13.94 -7.12 -25.61
CA GLU A 116 14.11 -7.47 -27.03
C GLU A 116 12.97 -8.39 -27.48
N GLU A 117 12.15 -7.96 -28.45
CA GLU A 117 11.06 -8.77 -29.00
C GLU A 117 11.59 -9.66 -30.14
N VAL A 118 12.13 -10.83 -29.79
CA VAL A 118 12.61 -11.81 -30.77
C VAL A 118 11.44 -12.60 -31.40
N PRO A 119 11.48 -12.97 -32.70
CA PRO A 119 10.33 -13.55 -33.39
C PRO A 119 9.81 -14.90 -32.85
N VAL A 120 10.65 -15.64 -32.10
CA VAL A 120 10.34 -17.00 -31.63
C VAL A 120 9.79 -17.01 -30.20
N THR A 121 10.15 -16.03 -29.37
CA THR A 121 9.70 -15.93 -27.98
C THR A 121 9.45 -14.47 -27.60
N SER A 122 8.23 -14.14 -27.17
CA SER A 122 7.99 -12.92 -26.41
C SER A 122 8.52 -13.11 -24.99
N PRO A 123 9.47 -12.29 -24.49
CA PRO A 123 9.86 -12.33 -23.09
C PRO A 123 8.67 -12.03 -22.16
N LYS A 124 8.77 -12.40 -20.88
CA LYS A 124 7.85 -11.88 -19.86
C LYS A 124 8.09 -10.38 -19.67
N THR A 125 7.04 -9.58 -19.63
CA THR A 125 7.12 -8.22 -19.08
C THR A 125 7.57 -8.32 -17.63
N ARG A 126 8.51 -7.47 -17.24
CA ARG A 126 8.98 -7.27 -15.87
C ARG A 126 8.63 -5.87 -15.42
N GLY A 127 8.45 -5.72 -14.12
CA GLY A 127 8.26 -4.44 -13.47
C GLY A 127 8.64 -4.49 -12.01
N LYS A 128 8.48 -3.35 -11.33
CA LYS A 128 8.62 -3.22 -9.87
C LYS A 128 7.49 -2.36 -9.33
N TRP A 129 7.07 -2.67 -8.12
CA TRP A 129 6.28 -1.82 -7.24
C TRP A 129 7.17 -1.38 -6.08
N ILE A 130 6.93 -0.19 -5.54
CA ILE A 130 7.51 0.28 -4.28
C ILE A 130 6.36 0.53 -3.32
N ASP A 131 6.35 -0.19 -2.19
CA ASP A 131 5.31 -0.03 -1.17
C ASP A 131 5.50 1.27 -0.36
N GLU A 132 4.56 1.54 0.54
CA GLU A 132 4.56 2.72 1.41
C GLU A 132 5.80 2.79 2.32
N ASN A 133 6.32 1.62 2.73
CA ASN A 133 7.53 1.48 3.55
C ASN A 133 8.82 1.66 2.73
N GLY A 134 8.74 1.57 1.40
CA GLY A 134 9.86 1.66 0.48
C GLY A 134 10.49 0.32 0.05
N ASN A 135 9.84 -0.81 0.33
CA ASN A 135 10.24 -2.13 -0.16
C ASN A 135 9.99 -2.23 -1.67
N GLU A 136 10.94 -2.78 -2.44
CA GLU A 136 10.72 -3.15 -3.84
C GLU A 136 10.09 -4.57 -3.95
N GLU A 137 8.86 -4.68 -4.44
CA GLU A 137 8.29 -5.97 -4.92
C GLU A 137 8.53 -6.10 -6.45
N ASP A 138 9.07 -7.23 -6.90
CA ASP A 138 9.18 -7.55 -8.34
C ASP A 138 7.84 -8.00 -8.94
N LEU A 139 7.52 -7.49 -10.13
CA LEU A 139 6.32 -7.81 -10.89
C LEU A 139 6.67 -8.56 -12.19
N ALA A 140 5.84 -9.53 -12.60
CA ALA A 140 6.04 -10.26 -13.85
C ALA A 140 4.74 -10.69 -14.53
N SER A 141 4.70 -10.59 -15.87
CA SER A 141 3.57 -11.09 -16.66
C SER A 141 3.57 -12.61 -16.75
N GLY A 142 2.40 -13.23 -16.69
CA GLY A 142 2.20 -14.65 -16.89
C GLY A 142 1.01 -15.18 -16.11
N GLU A 143 0.71 -16.45 -16.33
CA GLU A 143 -0.41 -17.17 -15.72
C GLU A 143 -0.04 -17.62 -14.29
N HIS A 144 0.09 -16.63 -13.40
CA HIS A 144 0.42 -16.74 -11.98
C HIS A 144 0.06 -15.45 -11.27
N ASP A 145 0.13 -15.44 -9.94
CA ASP A 145 -0.36 -14.36 -9.07
C ASP A 145 -1.87 -14.12 -9.30
N GLU A 146 -2.33 -12.87 -9.38
CA GLU A 146 -3.74 -12.47 -9.54
C GLU A 146 -4.35 -12.81 -10.93
N PHE A 147 -3.74 -13.71 -11.71
CA PHE A 147 -4.17 -14.07 -13.07
C PHE A 147 -5.59 -14.65 -13.11
N GLU A 148 -5.86 -15.65 -12.25
CA GLU A 148 -7.17 -16.31 -12.17
C GLU A 148 -8.25 -15.31 -11.72
N ASP A 149 -7.94 -14.49 -10.71
CA ASP A 149 -8.83 -13.44 -10.20
C ASP A 149 -9.20 -12.41 -11.25
N VAL A 150 -8.21 -11.89 -12.01
CA VAL A 150 -8.47 -10.94 -13.11
C VAL A 150 -9.32 -11.60 -14.19
N ARG A 151 -8.99 -12.85 -14.58
CA ARG A 151 -9.74 -13.57 -15.62
C ARG A 151 -11.20 -13.75 -15.20
N ASP A 152 -11.45 -14.18 -13.97
CA ASP A 152 -12.80 -14.51 -13.51
C ASP A 152 -13.62 -13.28 -13.12
N PHE A 153 -12.98 -12.21 -12.64
CA PHE A 153 -13.60 -10.89 -12.52
C PHE A 153 -14.04 -10.35 -13.88
N LEU A 154 -13.16 -10.35 -14.89
CA LEU A 154 -13.50 -9.86 -16.23
C LEU A 154 -14.56 -10.75 -16.91
N ARG A 155 -14.51 -12.08 -16.70
CA ARG A 155 -15.56 -13.01 -17.14
C ARG A 155 -16.90 -12.71 -16.47
N GLY A 156 -16.94 -12.53 -15.15
CA GLY A 156 -18.14 -12.18 -14.39
C GLY A 156 -18.74 -10.81 -14.75
N LYS A 157 -17.94 -9.90 -15.32
CA LYS A 157 -18.40 -8.62 -15.89
C LYS A 157 -18.79 -8.69 -17.38
N GLY A 158 -18.70 -9.85 -18.03
CA GLY A 158 -18.92 -9.98 -19.48
C GLY A 158 -17.88 -9.26 -20.35
N LEU A 159 -16.71 -8.94 -19.78
CA LEU A 159 -15.64 -8.18 -20.42
C LEU A 159 -14.59 -9.06 -21.15
N LEU A 160 -14.71 -10.38 -21.03
CA LEU A 160 -14.00 -11.34 -21.89
C LEU A 160 -14.98 -11.93 -22.93
N PRO A 161 -14.52 -12.22 -24.16
CA PRO A 161 -15.37 -12.88 -25.16
C PRO A 161 -15.65 -14.34 -24.74
N PRO A 162 -16.81 -14.92 -25.10
CA PRO A 162 -17.13 -16.31 -24.79
C PRO A 162 -16.35 -17.34 -25.63
N LYS A 163 -15.57 -16.88 -26.62
CA LYS A 163 -14.67 -17.69 -27.46
C LYS A 163 -13.42 -16.86 -27.79
N GLY A 164 -12.26 -17.51 -27.79
CA GLY A 164 -10.96 -16.91 -28.11
C GLY A 164 -10.17 -16.46 -26.87
N ASN A 165 -8.84 -16.52 -26.97
CA ASN A 165 -7.95 -16.28 -25.84
C ASN A 165 -7.56 -14.80 -25.76
N VAL A 166 -7.97 -14.13 -24.68
CA VAL A 166 -7.48 -12.79 -24.32
C VAL A 166 -6.34 -12.98 -23.31
N THR A 167 -5.11 -12.61 -23.68
CA THR A 167 -3.93 -12.78 -22.81
C THR A 167 -3.83 -11.72 -21.72
N THR A 168 -4.61 -10.63 -21.82
CA THR A 168 -4.53 -9.46 -20.93
C THR A 168 -4.58 -9.79 -19.43
N PRO A 169 -5.37 -10.76 -18.92
CA PRO A 169 -5.31 -11.16 -17.50
C PRO A 169 -3.92 -11.54 -17.00
N SER A 170 -3.00 -11.95 -17.88
CA SER A 170 -1.61 -12.27 -17.51
C SER A 170 -0.68 -11.05 -17.48
N HIS A 171 -1.16 -9.85 -17.85
CA HIS A 171 -0.33 -8.64 -17.96
C HIS A 171 -0.15 -7.98 -16.59
N VAL A 172 0.96 -7.27 -16.40
CA VAL A 172 1.38 -6.78 -15.07
C VAL A 172 0.38 -5.78 -14.50
N GLU A 173 -0.13 -4.87 -15.32
CA GLU A 173 -0.93 -3.73 -14.89
C GLU A 173 -2.28 -4.17 -14.34
N VAL A 174 -2.94 -5.14 -15.00
CA VAL A 174 -4.27 -5.62 -14.57
C VAL A 174 -4.19 -6.57 -13.38
N LYS A 175 -3.13 -7.39 -13.28
CA LYS A 175 -2.85 -8.17 -12.06
C LYS A 175 -2.58 -7.25 -10.87
N PHE A 176 -1.76 -6.22 -11.07
CA PHE A 176 -1.50 -5.24 -10.02
C PHE A 176 -2.75 -4.44 -9.63
N ALA A 177 -3.60 -4.04 -10.58
CA ALA A 177 -4.89 -3.42 -10.27
C ALA A 177 -5.84 -4.36 -9.49
N MET A 178 -5.74 -5.68 -9.68
CA MET A 178 -6.46 -6.65 -8.85
C MET A 178 -5.84 -6.78 -7.46
N ARG A 179 -4.49 -6.79 -7.35
CA ARG A 179 -3.77 -6.69 -6.06
C ARG A 179 -4.23 -5.46 -5.27
N MET A 180 -4.38 -4.31 -5.92
CA MET A 180 -4.94 -3.09 -5.30
C MET A 180 -6.36 -3.34 -4.77
N ARG A 181 -7.26 -3.92 -5.59
CA ARG A 181 -8.63 -4.27 -5.18
C ARG A 181 -8.68 -5.28 -4.02
N GLN A 182 -7.76 -6.24 -3.96
CA GLN A 182 -7.70 -7.27 -2.93
C GLN A 182 -7.06 -6.77 -1.63
N ARG A 183 -6.01 -5.95 -1.71
CA ARG A 183 -5.27 -5.43 -0.54
C ARG A 183 -5.76 -4.06 -0.04
N GLY A 184 -6.71 -3.42 -0.74
CA GLY A 184 -7.25 -2.10 -0.37
C GLY A 184 -6.37 -0.90 -0.76
N LEU A 185 -5.36 -1.11 -1.61
CA LEU A 185 -4.40 -0.07 -2.02
C LEU A 185 -5.06 0.96 -2.94
N MET A 186 -4.82 2.25 -2.70
CA MET A 186 -5.56 3.33 -3.38
C MET A 186 -4.71 4.15 -4.35
N HIS A 187 -3.44 4.48 -4.08
CA HIS A 187 -2.71 5.49 -4.85
C HIS A 187 -1.31 5.04 -5.28
N GLU A 188 -1.26 3.90 -5.96
CA GLU A 188 -0.03 3.17 -6.25
C GLU A 188 0.73 3.63 -7.49
N THR A 189 2.03 3.31 -7.52
CA THR A 189 2.90 3.51 -8.68
C THR A 189 3.70 2.25 -9.00
N ILE A 190 3.68 1.82 -10.26
CA ILE A 190 4.49 0.71 -10.78
C ILE A 190 5.38 1.18 -11.94
N VAL A 191 6.54 0.54 -12.09
CA VAL A 191 7.44 0.71 -13.24
C VAL A 191 7.46 -0.59 -14.05
N VAL A 192 7.45 -0.53 -15.39
CA VAL A 192 7.39 -1.70 -16.28
C VAL A 192 8.29 -1.58 -17.52
N ASN A 193 8.72 -2.72 -18.07
CA ASN A 193 9.55 -2.78 -19.29
C ASN A 193 8.78 -3.03 -20.60
N LYS A 194 7.44 -2.91 -20.56
CA LYS A 194 6.57 -2.87 -21.75
C LYS A 194 5.47 -1.84 -21.51
N LEU A 195 5.02 -1.17 -22.58
CA LEU A 195 3.89 -0.25 -22.51
C LEU A 195 2.56 -1.01 -22.25
N PRO A 196 1.63 -0.46 -21.46
CA PRO A 196 0.30 -1.03 -21.28
C PRO A 196 -0.42 -1.20 -22.62
N CYS A 197 -0.97 -2.39 -22.88
CA CYS A 197 -1.58 -2.65 -24.18
C CYS A 197 -2.89 -1.88 -24.38
N THR A 198 -3.11 -1.40 -25.61
CA THR A 198 -4.24 -0.54 -26.00
C THR A 198 -5.37 -1.35 -26.67
N GLY A 199 -6.45 -0.67 -27.08
CA GLY A 199 -7.52 -1.26 -27.89
C GLY A 199 -8.58 -2.04 -27.11
N LYS A 200 -9.44 -2.78 -27.84
CA LYS A 200 -10.71 -3.35 -27.33
C LYS A 200 -10.56 -4.24 -26.09
N TRP A 201 -9.44 -4.95 -25.97
CA TRP A 201 -9.14 -5.89 -24.88
C TRP A 201 -7.89 -5.49 -24.08
N GLY A 202 -7.40 -4.26 -24.24
CA GLY A 202 -6.13 -3.81 -23.65
C GLY A 202 -6.21 -3.46 -22.16
N CYS A 203 -5.05 -3.43 -21.51
CA CYS A 203 -4.90 -2.98 -20.12
C CYS A 203 -5.54 -1.61 -19.89
N GLU A 204 -5.35 -0.65 -20.80
CA GLU A 204 -5.91 0.71 -20.68
C GLU A 204 -7.44 0.75 -20.55
N ARG A 205 -8.12 -0.26 -21.11
CA ARG A 205 -9.56 -0.45 -20.97
C ARG A 205 -9.89 -1.16 -19.66
N PHE A 206 -9.25 -2.29 -19.38
CA PHE A 206 -9.60 -3.14 -18.24
C PHE A 206 -9.25 -2.52 -16.88
N LEU A 207 -8.21 -1.70 -16.79
CA LEU A 207 -7.86 -0.94 -15.58
C LEU A 207 -9.04 -0.10 -15.05
N ARG A 208 -9.85 0.49 -15.95
CA ARG A 208 -11.04 1.27 -15.59
C ARG A 208 -12.15 0.48 -14.86
N TYR A 209 -12.12 -0.85 -14.96
CA TYR A 209 -13.09 -1.75 -14.32
C TYR A 209 -12.48 -2.51 -13.13
N ILE A 210 -11.18 -2.83 -13.20
CA ILE A 210 -10.49 -3.63 -12.20
C ILE A 210 -10.07 -2.78 -11.00
N LEU A 211 -9.57 -1.56 -11.19
CA LEU A 211 -9.14 -0.70 -10.07
C LEU A 211 -10.27 -0.48 -9.04
N PRO A 212 -9.95 -0.34 -7.74
CA PRO A 212 -10.94 0.08 -6.74
C PRO A 212 -11.60 1.41 -7.13
N PRO A 213 -12.88 1.67 -6.76
CA PRO A 213 -13.49 2.99 -6.94
C PRO A 213 -12.69 4.08 -6.22
N GLY A 214 -12.37 5.17 -6.92
CA GLY A 214 -11.54 6.27 -6.39
C GLY A 214 -10.02 6.02 -6.41
N ALA A 215 -9.57 4.79 -6.61
CA ALA A 215 -8.15 4.46 -6.66
C ALA A 215 -7.48 4.89 -7.97
N THR A 216 -6.17 5.15 -7.90
CA THR A 216 -5.32 5.51 -9.02
C THR A 216 -4.07 4.64 -9.09
N LEU A 217 -3.74 4.11 -10.27
CA LEU A 217 -2.49 3.42 -10.57
C LEU A 217 -1.67 4.24 -11.57
N THR A 218 -0.48 4.70 -11.17
CA THR A 218 0.48 5.33 -12.07
C THR A 218 1.43 4.27 -12.63
N VAL A 219 1.63 4.28 -13.95
CA VAL A 219 2.50 3.34 -14.66
C VAL A 219 3.59 4.10 -15.40
N PHE A 220 4.85 3.85 -15.03
CA PHE A 220 6.03 4.28 -15.78
C PHE A 220 6.49 3.16 -16.73
N GLY A 221 6.81 3.51 -17.98
CA GLY A 221 7.20 2.58 -19.02
C GLY A 221 8.44 3.03 -19.80
N PRO A 222 8.85 2.26 -20.84
CA PRO A 222 9.93 2.67 -21.73
C PRO A 222 9.64 4.01 -22.43
N ASP A 223 10.67 4.58 -23.06
CA ASP A 223 10.58 5.75 -23.94
C ASP A 223 10.00 7.02 -23.27
N GLY A 224 10.16 7.13 -21.94
CA GLY A 224 9.63 8.24 -21.16
C GLY A 224 8.13 8.13 -20.86
N PHE A 225 7.49 6.99 -21.11
CA PHE A 225 6.08 6.80 -20.80
C PHE A 225 5.79 6.95 -19.31
N LYS A 226 4.81 7.79 -18.98
CA LYS A 226 4.15 7.88 -17.68
C LYS A 226 2.65 8.06 -17.92
N ARG A 227 1.80 7.24 -17.30
CA ARG A 227 0.34 7.42 -17.35
C ARG A 227 -0.35 6.95 -16.07
N THR A 228 -1.30 7.74 -15.57
CA THR A 228 -2.13 7.39 -14.43
C THR A 228 -3.50 6.91 -14.89
N TYR A 229 -3.99 5.84 -14.26
CA TYR A 229 -5.28 5.20 -14.51
C TYR A 229 -6.12 5.21 -13.22
N PRO A 230 -7.46 5.31 -13.25
CA PRO A 230 -8.26 5.61 -14.44
C PRO A 230 -7.88 6.97 -14.99
N VAL A 231 -7.76 7.07 -16.31
CA VAL A 231 -7.49 8.35 -16.97
C VAL A 231 -8.70 9.24 -16.69
N PRO A 232 -8.53 10.47 -16.13
CA PRO A 232 -9.63 11.38 -15.92
C PRO A 232 -10.43 11.57 -17.20
N ASP A 233 -11.75 11.51 -17.09
CA ASP A 233 -12.64 11.52 -18.24
C ASP A 233 -12.75 12.97 -18.73
N LEU A 234 -11.81 13.41 -19.58
CA LEU A 234 -11.59 14.83 -19.96
C LEU A 234 -12.83 15.52 -20.59
N ASN A 235 -13.85 14.75 -20.95
CA ASN A 235 -15.12 15.23 -21.49
C ASN A 235 -16.25 15.28 -20.43
N LYS A 236 -16.00 14.87 -19.18
CA LYS A 236 -16.88 15.11 -18.04
C LYS A 236 -16.51 16.41 -17.36
N THR A 237 -16.97 17.51 -17.97
CA THR A 237 -17.31 18.69 -17.17
C THR A 237 -18.40 18.25 -16.19
N GLU A 238 -18.19 18.46 -14.90
CA GLU A 238 -19.23 18.24 -13.90
C GLU A 238 -20.42 19.16 -14.18
N GLN A 239 -21.63 18.61 -14.16
CA GLN A 239 -22.86 19.39 -14.02
C GLN A 239 -23.46 19.04 -12.66
N PRO A 240 -23.93 20.04 -11.89
CA PRO A 240 -24.37 19.89 -10.50
C PRO A 240 -25.73 19.19 -10.38
#